data_AF-A0A812JYJ0-F1
#
_entry.id   AF-A0A812JYJ0-F1
#
_cell.length_a   1.000
_cell.length_b   1.000
_cell.length_c   1.000
_cell.angle_alpha   90.00
_cell.angle_beta   90.00
_cell.angle_gamma   90.00
#
_symmetry.space_group_name_H-M   'P 1'
#
loop_
_entity.id
_entity.type
_entity.pdbx_description
1 polymer ?
#
loop_
_entity_poly.entity_id
_entity_poly.type
_entity_poly.pdbx_seq_one_letter_code
_entity_poly.pdbx_strand_id
1 'polypeptide(L)'
;MRTTARRRTAPDLDLEKVQLPNLLPSRGGSFVPQLSARRHSGGPSVAPATPSTATSLTPQSGGYALAETRNLRRLSKQRGLVQRDTEPQGEEIPSLEELERDLQGWNGQWKKKKAAVLILERLRLDQEAEDRRREELEERRRRQEEKREQMRRIMEQEQRELQEEIKRHEARVKSLNAAKTWQSFAHRIVSLQEKLIEELKQPWTCPTCSGSGLCNRCKGEGTLSVTYLSSNVQARNADAFRGRCVYGCHACGGIRDGRDVYGHETAELGSGLCLKCAGQGQIWPSLREVLAQMEERKKADMSADEPLSPR
;
A
#
# COMPACT_ATOMS: atom_id res chain seq x y z
N MET A 1 27.07 -25.34 48.92
CA MET A 1 25.98 -24.77 48.10
C MET A 1 26.55 -24.31 46.77
N ARG A 2 26.27 -25.05 45.68
CA ARG A 2 26.68 -24.70 44.31
C ARG A 2 25.42 -24.72 43.44
N THR A 3 25.00 -23.56 42.95
CA THR A 3 23.87 -23.41 42.04
C THR A 3 24.35 -23.54 40.61
N THR A 4 23.95 -24.61 39.93
CA THR A 4 24.22 -24.82 38.50
C THR A 4 23.13 -24.15 37.67
N ALA A 5 23.51 -23.10 36.94
CA ALA A 5 22.64 -22.44 35.97
C ALA A 5 22.50 -23.30 34.71
N ARG A 6 21.31 -23.87 34.49
CA ARG A 6 20.95 -24.56 33.24
C ARG A 6 20.80 -23.53 32.11
N ARG A 7 21.73 -23.55 31.16
CA ARG A 7 21.57 -22.89 29.85
C ARG A 7 20.40 -23.56 29.11
N ARG A 8 19.35 -22.79 28.82
CA ARG A 8 18.32 -23.18 27.85
C ARG A 8 18.88 -22.89 26.45
N THR A 9 19.24 -23.95 25.74
CA THR A 9 19.44 -23.91 24.29
C THR A 9 18.08 -23.74 23.64
N ALA A 10 17.92 -22.69 22.83
CA ALA A 10 16.73 -22.52 22.00
C ALA A 10 16.64 -23.68 21.00
N PRO A 11 15.44 -24.18 20.69
CA PRO A 11 15.27 -25.16 19.64
C PRO A 11 15.60 -24.52 18.30
N ASP A 12 16.54 -25.13 17.59
CA ASP A 12 16.81 -24.91 16.18
C ASP A 12 15.52 -25.22 15.43
N LEU A 13 14.86 -24.18 14.91
CA LEU A 13 13.73 -24.35 14.01
C LEU A 13 14.33 -24.68 12.65
N ASP A 14 14.45 -25.99 12.40
CA ASP A 14 14.70 -26.54 11.08
C ASP A 14 13.65 -26.00 10.11
N LEU A 15 14.09 -25.01 9.33
CA LEU A 15 13.38 -24.46 8.18
C LEU A 15 13.43 -25.50 7.04
N GLU A 16 12.89 -26.69 7.28
CA GLU A 16 12.67 -27.67 6.23
C GLU A 16 11.61 -27.15 5.26
N LYS A 17 12.09 -26.71 4.08
CA LYS A 17 11.45 -26.90 2.78
C LYS A 17 9.96 -26.54 2.73
N VAL A 18 9.66 -25.25 2.79
CA VAL A 18 8.49 -24.73 2.07
C VAL A 18 8.84 -24.78 0.58
N GLN A 19 8.46 -25.88 -0.06
CA GLN A 19 8.48 -26.03 -1.51
C GLN A 19 7.41 -25.09 -2.07
N LEU A 20 7.83 -23.88 -2.45
CA LEU A 20 7.03 -22.98 -3.26
C LEU A 20 6.69 -23.70 -4.58
N PRO A 21 5.42 -23.73 -5.02
CA PRO A 21 5.08 -24.29 -6.32
C PRO A 21 5.83 -23.51 -7.41
N ASN A 22 6.56 -24.27 -8.24
CA ASN A 22 7.17 -23.80 -9.49
C ASN A 22 6.10 -23.19 -10.39
N LEU A 23 5.89 -21.88 -10.29
CA LEU A 23 5.18 -21.11 -11.30
C LEU A 23 6.12 -20.87 -12.47
N LEU A 24 6.28 -21.91 -13.30
CA LEU A 24 6.86 -21.78 -14.62
C LEU A 24 6.02 -20.78 -15.43
N PRO A 25 6.63 -19.74 -16.03
CA PRO A 25 5.94 -18.93 -17.02
C PRO A 25 5.71 -19.79 -18.26
N SER A 26 4.44 -20.11 -18.54
CA SER A 26 4.05 -20.72 -19.80
C SER A 26 4.39 -19.76 -20.93
N ARG A 27 5.49 -20.07 -21.64
CA ARG A 27 5.79 -19.53 -22.97
C ARG A 27 4.71 -20.04 -23.92
N GLY A 28 3.86 -19.14 -24.40
CA GLY A 28 2.98 -19.45 -25.54
C GLY A 28 1.92 -18.38 -25.74
N GLY A 29 2.08 -17.59 -26.80
CA GLY A 29 1.01 -16.73 -27.30
C GLY A 29 1.45 -15.32 -27.65
N SER A 30 2.17 -15.18 -28.75
CA SER A 30 2.32 -13.90 -29.46
C SER A 30 0.94 -13.48 -29.98
N PHE A 31 0.17 -12.75 -29.17
CA PHE A 31 -1.07 -12.12 -29.63
C PHE A 31 -0.77 -10.64 -29.94
N VAL A 32 -0.63 -10.36 -31.23
CA VAL A 32 -0.55 -9.00 -31.77
C VAL A 32 -1.96 -8.40 -31.70
N PRO A 33 -2.19 -7.29 -30.97
CA PRO A 33 -3.46 -6.60 -31.09
C PRO A 33 -3.48 -5.85 -32.42
N GLN A 34 -4.31 -6.32 -33.34
CA GLN A 34 -4.69 -5.60 -34.55
C GLN A 34 -5.38 -4.30 -34.14
N LEU A 35 -4.75 -3.17 -34.50
CA LEU A 35 -5.33 -1.84 -34.43
C LEU A 35 -6.48 -1.74 -35.44
N SER A 36 -7.70 -2.04 -35.01
CA SER A 36 -8.90 -1.66 -35.76
C SER A 36 -9.26 -0.22 -35.44
N ALA A 37 -8.89 0.66 -36.37
CA ALA A 37 -9.36 2.03 -36.46
C ALA A 37 -10.91 2.04 -36.49
N ARG A 38 -11.53 2.53 -35.42
CA ARG A 38 -12.95 2.90 -35.44
C ARG A 38 -13.07 4.42 -35.36
N ARG A 39 -13.18 5.02 -36.54
CA ARG A 39 -13.68 6.39 -36.72
C ARG A 39 -15.13 6.41 -36.23
N HIS A 40 -15.41 7.18 -35.19
CA HIS A 40 -16.73 7.76 -35.01
C HIS A 40 -16.59 9.28 -34.89
N SER A 41 -17.09 9.90 -35.94
CA SER A 41 -17.40 11.30 -36.14
C SER A 41 -18.44 11.80 -35.13
N GLY A 42 -18.24 13.04 -34.68
CA GLY A 42 -19.31 14.03 -34.59
C GLY A 42 -20.14 14.05 -33.31
N GLY A 43 -19.90 15.06 -32.48
CA GLY A 43 -20.80 15.49 -31.41
C GLY A 43 -20.19 16.64 -30.61
N PRO A 44 -20.66 17.89 -30.76
CA PRO A 44 -20.14 19.04 -30.02
C PRO A 44 -20.79 19.13 -28.64
N SER A 45 -20.31 20.11 -27.85
CA SER A 45 -21.04 20.74 -26.74
C SER A 45 -20.89 20.08 -25.37
N VAL A 46 -20.02 20.63 -24.52
CA VAL A 46 -20.33 21.69 -23.52
C VAL A 46 -19.10 21.73 -22.61
N ALA A 47 -18.36 22.83 -22.66
CA ALA A 47 -17.26 23.09 -21.75
C ALA A 47 -17.78 23.49 -20.36
N PRO A 48 -17.24 22.96 -19.25
CA PRO A 48 -17.17 23.70 -18.02
C PRO A 48 -15.86 24.49 -18.01
N ALA A 49 -16.01 25.81 -18.14
CA ALA A 49 -14.97 26.76 -17.80
C ALA A 49 -14.59 26.59 -16.33
N THR A 50 -13.31 26.37 -16.05
CA THR A 50 -12.72 26.70 -14.74
C THR A 50 -11.36 27.38 -14.94
N PRO A 51 -11.04 28.36 -14.09
CA PRO A 51 -10.27 29.52 -14.47
C PRO A 51 -8.76 29.32 -14.41
N SER A 52 -8.09 29.88 -15.42
CA SER A 52 -6.70 30.28 -15.38
C SER A 52 -6.40 31.08 -14.10
N THR A 53 -5.61 30.48 -13.21
CA THR A 53 -4.95 31.25 -12.14
C THR A 53 -3.61 31.71 -12.69
N ALA A 54 -3.68 32.76 -13.52
CA ALA A 54 -2.56 33.62 -13.85
C ALA A 54 -2.51 34.74 -12.82
N THR A 55 -1.63 34.63 -11.83
CA THR A 55 -1.18 35.71 -10.92
C THR A 55 -0.09 35.06 -10.05
N SER A 56 1.13 35.57 -9.88
CA SER A 56 1.60 36.94 -9.99
C SER A 56 3.11 36.90 -10.30
N LEU A 57 3.49 37.63 -11.35
CA LEU A 57 4.80 38.26 -11.40
C LEU A 57 4.80 39.30 -10.28
N THR A 58 5.57 39.07 -9.22
CA THR A 58 5.94 40.14 -8.29
C THR A 58 7.05 40.98 -8.92
N PRO A 59 6.81 42.26 -9.19
CA PRO A 59 7.85 43.21 -9.51
C PRO A 59 8.42 43.83 -8.21
N GLN A 60 9.66 44.31 -8.30
CA GLN A 60 10.19 45.41 -7.49
C GLN A 60 10.38 45.16 -5.97
N SER A 61 11.60 44.74 -5.64
CA SER A 61 12.42 45.47 -4.67
C SER A 61 13.82 45.53 -5.30
N GLY A 62 14.23 46.65 -5.89
CA GLY A 62 14.39 47.90 -5.15
C GLY A 62 15.67 47.89 -4.29
N GLY A 63 16.62 46.99 -4.56
CA GLY A 63 17.97 47.03 -4.00
C GLY A 63 18.90 47.82 -4.92
N TYR A 64 18.92 49.13 -4.71
CA TYR A 64 19.81 50.07 -5.38
C TYR A 64 21.25 49.56 -5.44
N ALA A 65 21.76 49.53 -6.67
CA ALA A 65 23.16 49.63 -7.01
C ALA A 65 23.81 50.81 -6.28
N LEU A 66 24.41 50.60 -5.10
CA LEU A 66 25.30 51.56 -4.43
C LEU A 66 26.33 50.86 -3.51
N ALA A 67 26.91 49.74 -3.94
CA ALA A 67 28.07 49.15 -3.26
C ALA A 67 29.27 48.85 -4.18
N GLU A 68 29.23 49.27 -5.45
CA GLU A 68 30.39 49.28 -6.35
C GLU A 68 31.13 50.63 -6.39
N THR A 69 30.81 51.55 -5.48
CA THR A 69 31.57 52.79 -5.26
C THR A 69 32.65 52.62 -4.21
N ARG A 70 33.52 51.61 -4.30
CA ARG A 70 34.70 51.58 -3.40
C ARG A 70 35.87 50.72 -3.84
N ASN A 71 36.20 50.73 -5.13
CA ASN A 71 37.59 50.49 -5.50
C ASN A 71 37.99 51.24 -6.78
N LEU A 72 37.91 52.58 -6.72
CA LEU A 72 38.52 53.47 -7.73
C LEU A 72 40.01 53.12 -7.96
N ARG A 73 40.68 52.53 -6.95
CA ARG A 73 42.04 52.01 -7.03
C ARG A 73 42.19 50.76 -7.92
N ARG A 74 41.14 49.94 -8.07
CA ARG A 74 41.14 48.76 -8.96
C ARG A 74 40.87 49.18 -10.40
N LEU A 75 39.95 50.13 -10.60
CA LEU A 75 39.67 50.75 -11.91
C LEU A 75 40.84 51.61 -12.43
N SER A 76 41.56 52.33 -11.57
CA SER A 76 42.76 53.08 -11.98
C SER A 76 43.92 52.16 -12.38
N LYS A 77 44.10 51.02 -11.69
CA LYS A 77 45.06 49.98 -12.10
C LYS A 77 44.67 49.30 -13.41
N GLN A 78 43.38 49.01 -13.63
CA GLN A 78 42.90 48.32 -14.84
C GLN A 78 42.94 49.21 -16.10
N ARG A 79 42.86 50.54 -15.95
CA ARG A 79 43.00 51.50 -17.07
C ARG A 79 44.45 51.88 -17.40
N GLY A 80 45.45 51.31 -16.72
CA GLY A 80 46.88 51.53 -17.02
C GLY A 80 47.38 52.97 -16.87
N LEU A 81 46.62 53.84 -16.20
CA LEU A 81 46.91 55.28 -16.05
C LEU A 81 47.82 55.62 -14.86
N VAL A 82 48.12 54.64 -14.02
CA VAL A 82 49.21 54.77 -13.04
C VAL A 82 50.47 54.32 -13.77
N GLN A 83 51.39 55.26 -14.01
CA GLN A 83 52.75 54.93 -14.43
C GLN A 83 53.24 53.84 -13.48
N ARG A 84 53.60 52.66 -14.02
CA ARG A 84 54.32 51.66 -13.22
C ARG A 84 55.47 52.42 -12.60
N ASP A 85 55.46 52.56 -11.28
CA ASP A 85 56.61 53.07 -10.55
C ASP A 85 57.81 52.34 -11.14
N THR A 86 58.72 53.11 -11.74
CA THR A 86 59.96 52.57 -12.29
C THR A 86 60.61 51.86 -11.13
N GLU A 87 60.48 50.53 -11.08
CA GLU A 87 61.05 49.74 -9.99
C GLU A 87 62.52 50.14 -9.95
N PRO A 88 63.03 50.61 -8.80
CA PRO A 88 64.43 50.96 -8.69
C PRO A 88 65.19 49.76 -9.25
N GLN A 89 66.00 49.98 -10.29
CA GLN A 89 66.80 48.92 -10.89
C GLN A 89 67.63 48.34 -9.74
N GLY A 90 67.16 47.22 -9.19
CA GLY A 90 67.86 46.53 -8.13
C GLY A 90 69.23 46.23 -8.71
N GLU A 91 70.28 46.54 -7.96
CA GLU A 91 71.64 46.22 -8.36
C GLU A 91 71.66 44.71 -8.71
N GLU A 92 71.70 44.40 -10.00
CA GLU A 92 71.63 43.02 -10.47
C GLU A 92 72.88 42.31 -9.94
N ILE A 93 72.66 41.29 -9.11
CA ILE A 93 73.75 40.50 -8.53
C ILE A 93 74.54 39.91 -9.71
N PRO A 94 75.85 40.23 -9.85
CA PRO A 94 76.67 39.75 -10.95
C PRO A 94 76.59 38.22 -11.10
N SER A 95 76.76 37.73 -12.32
CA SER A 95 76.69 36.29 -12.59
C SER A 95 77.74 35.50 -11.78
N LEU A 96 77.46 34.24 -11.48
CA LEU A 96 78.38 33.38 -10.70
C LEU A 96 79.75 33.31 -11.38
N GLU A 97 79.76 33.21 -12.72
CA GLU A 97 80.97 33.20 -13.56
C GLU A 97 81.77 34.52 -13.51
N GLU A 98 81.12 35.66 -13.29
CA GLU A 98 81.79 36.95 -13.10
C GLU A 98 82.40 37.05 -11.69
N LEU A 99 81.69 36.60 -10.66
CA LEU A 99 82.18 36.57 -9.28
C LEU A 99 83.35 35.59 -9.09
N GLU A 100 83.34 34.45 -9.78
CA GLU A 100 84.44 33.48 -9.79
C GLU A 100 85.69 34.04 -10.47
N ARG A 101 85.54 34.77 -11.59
CA ARG A 101 86.64 35.48 -12.25
C ARG A 101 87.27 36.54 -11.33
N ASP A 102 86.46 37.25 -10.55
CA ASP A 102 86.94 38.24 -9.57
C ASP A 102 87.71 37.60 -8.39
N LEU A 103 87.37 36.37 -8.00
CA LEU A 103 88.16 35.60 -7.02
C LEU A 103 89.53 35.18 -7.56
N GLN A 104 89.59 34.81 -8.85
CA GLN A 104 90.81 34.35 -9.52
C GLN A 104 91.75 35.50 -9.95
N GLY A 105 91.23 36.72 -10.16
CA GLY A 105 91.96 37.86 -10.72
C GLY A 105 92.94 38.61 -9.79
N TRP A 106 93.67 39.58 -10.35
CA TRP A 106 94.59 40.52 -9.67
C TRP A 106 93.88 41.77 -9.10
N ASN A 107 92.56 41.80 -9.22
CA ASN A 107 91.66 42.78 -8.60
C ASN A 107 91.88 42.73 -7.09
N GLY A 108 92.56 43.74 -6.53
CA GLY A 108 93.13 43.73 -5.17
C GLY A 108 92.22 43.17 -4.06
N GLN A 109 92.83 42.81 -2.92
CA GLN A 109 92.22 42.08 -1.79
C GLN A 109 90.77 42.47 -1.43
N TRP A 110 90.39 43.74 -1.58
CA TRP A 110 89.02 44.22 -1.41
C TRP A 110 87.99 43.57 -2.35
N LYS A 111 88.26 43.49 -3.66
CA LYS A 111 87.32 42.91 -4.64
C LYS A 111 87.14 41.40 -4.42
N LYS A 112 88.20 40.68 -4.05
CA LYS A 112 88.13 39.26 -3.67
C LYS A 112 87.23 39.03 -2.45
N LYS A 113 87.40 39.85 -1.41
CA LYS A 113 86.53 39.79 -0.22
C LYS A 113 85.08 40.10 -0.57
N LYS A 114 84.81 41.11 -1.40
CA LYS A 114 83.46 41.45 -1.86
C LYS A 114 82.82 40.31 -2.68
N ALA A 115 83.57 39.71 -3.61
CA ALA A 115 83.09 38.58 -4.42
C ALA A 115 82.79 37.33 -3.57
N ALA A 116 83.62 37.02 -2.58
CA ALA A 116 83.36 35.91 -1.64
C ALA A 116 82.06 36.10 -0.85
N VAL A 117 81.79 37.34 -0.39
CA VAL A 117 80.53 37.67 0.32
C VAL A 117 79.33 37.51 -0.60
N LEU A 118 79.41 38.01 -1.85
CA LEU A 118 78.31 37.89 -2.82
C LEU A 118 78.03 36.45 -3.25
N ILE A 119 79.06 35.59 -3.35
CA ILE A 119 78.88 34.16 -3.62
C ILE A 119 78.16 33.46 -2.46
N LEU A 120 78.54 33.75 -1.21
CA LEU A 120 77.85 33.21 -0.04
C LEU A 120 76.40 33.69 0.04
N GLU A 121 76.15 34.96 -0.26
CA GLU A 121 74.81 35.53 -0.31
C GLU A 121 73.96 34.87 -1.41
N ARG A 122 74.53 34.62 -2.58
CA ARG A 122 73.85 33.93 -3.69
C ARG A 122 73.52 32.47 -3.35
N LEU A 123 74.47 31.72 -2.79
CA LEU A 123 74.22 30.33 -2.35
C LEU A 123 73.09 30.26 -1.31
N ARG A 124 73.03 31.24 -0.39
CA ARG A 124 71.94 31.34 0.58
C ARG A 124 70.60 31.60 -0.11
N LEU A 125 70.54 32.52 -1.08
CA LEU A 125 69.31 32.81 -1.83
C LEU A 125 68.83 31.61 -2.66
N ASP A 126 69.76 30.87 -3.28
CA ASP A 126 69.46 29.65 -4.02
C ASP A 126 68.94 28.55 -3.09
N GLN A 127 69.54 28.38 -1.92
CA GLN A 127 69.07 27.44 -0.89
C GLN A 127 67.66 27.81 -0.39
N GLU A 128 67.42 29.10 -0.07
CA GLU A 128 66.08 29.58 0.31
C GLU A 128 65.05 29.41 -0.82
N ALA A 129 65.47 29.51 -2.09
CA ALA A 129 64.60 29.27 -3.24
C ALA A 129 64.27 27.78 -3.43
N GLU A 130 65.24 26.88 -3.21
CA GLU A 130 65.01 25.43 -3.22
C GLU A 130 64.09 24.99 -2.08
N ASP A 131 64.29 25.53 -0.88
CA ASP A 131 63.44 25.26 0.28
C ASP A 131 62.01 25.75 0.01
N ARG A 132 61.83 26.97 -0.53
CA ARG A 132 60.50 27.47 -0.97
C ARG A 132 59.85 26.56 -2.01
N ARG A 133 60.59 26.10 -3.03
CA ARG A 133 60.05 25.17 -4.04
C ARG A 133 59.64 23.83 -3.44
N ARG A 134 60.39 23.34 -2.45
CA ARG A 134 60.06 22.10 -1.72
C ARG A 134 58.78 22.27 -0.91
N GLU A 135 58.66 23.37 -0.16
CA GLU A 135 57.45 23.70 0.61
C GLU A 135 56.22 23.84 -0.29
N GLU A 136 56.33 24.54 -1.43
CA GLU A 136 55.24 24.68 -2.40
C GLU A 136 54.80 23.32 -2.99
N LEU A 137 55.75 22.43 -3.27
CA LEU A 137 55.45 21.09 -3.80
C LEU A 137 54.78 20.20 -2.75
N GLU A 138 55.23 20.28 -1.49
CA GLU A 138 54.58 19.60 -0.36
C GLU A 138 53.18 20.15 -0.09
N GLU A 139 52.98 21.46 -0.11
CA GLU A 139 51.68 22.08 0.05
C GLU A 139 50.73 21.69 -1.08
N ARG A 140 51.21 21.69 -2.33
CA ARG A 140 50.43 21.24 -3.49
C ARG A 140 50.03 19.77 -3.35
N ARG A 141 50.92 18.91 -2.85
CA ARG A 141 50.62 17.50 -2.59
C ARG A 141 49.57 17.36 -1.49
N ARG A 142 49.69 18.09 -0.38
CA ARG A 142 48.68 18.10 0.70
C ARG A 142 47.30 18.52 0.19
N ARG A 143 47.22 19.62 -0.57
CA ARG A 143 45.97 20.09 -1.18
C ARG A 143 45.35 19.07 -2.15
N GLN A 144 46.18 18.32 -2.89
CA GLN A 144 45.68 17.25 -3.77
C GLN A 144 45.15 16.06 -2.98
N GLU A 145 45.82 15.68 -1.90
CA GLU A 145 45.40 14.58 -1.02
C GLU A 145 44.09 14.91 -0.29
N GLU A 146 43.98 16.12 0.26
CA GLU A 146 42.73 16.62 0.87
C GLU A 146 41.57 16.63 -0.12
N LYS A 147 41.77 17.08 -1.37
CA LYS A 147 40.74 17.04 -2.42
C LYS A 147 40.31 15.62 -2.77
N ARG A 148 41.25 14.67 -2.82
CA ARG A 148 40.94 13.24 -3.07
C ARG A 148 40.16 12.64 -1.92
N GLU A 149 40.51 12.98 -0.68
CA GLU A 149 39.78 12.52 0.48
C GLU A 149 38.37 13.11 0.55
N GLN A 150 38.22 14.42 0.28
CA GLN A 150 36.91 15.07 0.18
C GLN A 150 36.04 14.40 -0.88
N MET A 151 36.59 14.13 -2.07
CA MET A 151 35.86 13.43 -3.13
C MET A 151 35.44 12.01 -2.70
N ARG A 152 36.32 11.27 -2.01
CA ARG A 152 35.97 9.95 -1.47
C ARG A 152 34.84 10.01 -0.46
N ARG A 153 34.85 10.98 0.45
CA ARG A 153 33.79 11.18 1.45
C ARG A 153 32.45 11.52 0.80
N ILE A 154 32.45 12.38 -0.23
CA ILE A 154 31.25 12.73 -0.99
C ILE A 154 30.69 11.48 -1.70
N MET A 155 31.53 10.75 -2.44
CA MET A 155 31.12 9.52 -3.13
C MET A 155 30.57 8.45 -2.17
N GLU A 156 31.18 8.29 -0.99
CA GLU A 156 30.70 7.35 0.02
C GLU A 156 29.35 7.80 0.61
N GLN A 157 29.17 9.09 0.85
CA GLN A 157 27.91 9.65 1.33
C GLN A 157 26.79 9.46 0.29
N GLU A 158 27.04 9.78 -0.98
CA GLU A 158 26.08 9.57 -2.07
C GLU A 158 25.70 8.08 -2.21
N GLN A 159 26.66 7.16 -2.09
CA GLN A 159 26.37 5.72 -2.09
C GLN A 159 25.51 5.29 -0.91
N ARG A 160 25.76 5.82 0.29
CA ARG A 160 24.95 5.53 1.47
C ARG A 160 23.52 6.05 1.31
N GLU A 161 23.36 7.28 0.82
CA GLU A 161 22.05 7.89 0.56
C GLU A 161 21.26 7.08 -0.48
N LEU A 162 21.91 6.65 -1.57
CA LEU A 162 21.29 5.80 -2.58
C LEU A 162 20.86 4.44 -2.01
N GLN A 163 21.68 3.80 -1.19
CA GLN A 163 21.34 2.53 -0.55
C GLN A 163 20.16 2.68 0.42
N GLU A 164 20.11 3.78 1.18
CA GLU A 164 18.97 4.07 2.05
C GLU A 164 17.69 4.30 1.25
N GLU A 165 17.77 5.03 0.13
CA GLU A 165 16.62 5.28 -0.73
C GLU A 165 16.09 3.99 -1.36
N ILE A 166 16.97 3.10 -1.84
CA ILE A 166 16.61 1.75 -2.32
C ILE A 166 15.91 0.96 -1.22
N LYS A 167 16.48 0.92 0.00
CA LYS A 167 15.88 0.21 1.15
C LYS A 167 14.50 0.77 1.50
N ARG A 168 14.33 2.10 1.51
CA ARG A 168 13.05 2.76 1.75
C ARG A 168 12.03 2.41 0.66
N HIS A 169 12.47 2.40 -0.60
CA HIS A 169 11.62 2.03 -1.73
C HIS A 169 11.17 0.57 -1.64
N GLU A 170 12.10 -0.37 -1.38
CA GLU A 170 11.78 -1.78 -1.19
C GLU A 170 10.83 -2.01 -0.01
N ALA A 171 11.04 -1.31 1.12
CA ALA A 171 10.15 -1.39 2.27
C ALA A 171 8.74 -0.91 1.93
N ARG A 172 8.62 0.20 1.18
CA ARG A 172 7.33 0.72 0.70
C ARG A 172 6.65 -0.27 -0.24
N VAL A 173 7.37 -0.86 -1.20
CA VAL A 173 6.82 -1.86 -2.13
C VAL A 173 6.37 -3.11 -1.37
N LYS A 174 7.17 -3.61 -0.42
CA LYS A 174 6.81 -4.75 0.43
C LYS A 174 5.56 -4.46 1.25
N SER A 175 5.46 -3.27 1.86
CA SER A 175 4.28 -2.86 2.61
C SER A 175 3.02 -2.76 1.73
N LEU A 176 3.14 -2.21 0.52
CA LEU A 176 2.02 -2.14 -0.42
C LEU A 176 1.57 -3.52 -0.89
N ASN A 177 2.51 -4.43 -1.16
CA ASN A 177 2.18 -5.80 -1.54
C ASN A 177 1.52 -6.56 -0.40
N ALA A 178 2.01 -6.42 0.85
CA ALA A 178 1.37 -7.00 2.03
C ALA A 178 -0.05 -6.45 2.26
N ALA A 179 -0.26 -5.15 2.05
CA ALA A 179 -1.59 -4.55 2.14
C ALA A 179 -2.53 -5.10 1.06
N LYS A 180 -2.05 -5.26 -0.19
CA LYS A 180 -2.83 -5.85 -1.29
C LYS A 180 -3.20 -7.31 -1.03
N THR A 181 -2.27 -8.13 -0.52
CA THR A 181 -2.57 -9.53 -0.20
C THR A 181 -3.59 -9.63 0.94
N TRP A 182 -3.48 -8.78 1.96
CA TRP A 182 -4.46 -8.71 3.03
C TRP A 182 -5.85 -8.28 2.53
N GLN A 183 -5.92 -7.27 1.67
CA GLN A 183 -7.18 -6.82 1.06
C GLN A 183 -7.83 -7.93 0.22
N SER A 184 -7.07 -8.63 -0.61
CA SER A 184 -7.58 -9.77 -1.41
C SER A 184 -8.07 -10.90 -0.53
N PHE A 185 -7.39 -11.18 0.58
CA PHE A 185 -7.82 -12.19 1.55
C PHE A 185 -9.11 -11.79 2.27
N ALA A 186 -9.19 -10.53 2.75
CA ALA A 186 -10.39 -9.99 3.38
C ALA A 186 -11.59 -10.01 2.42
N HIS A 187 -11.40 -9.60 1.16
CA HIS A 187 -12.43 -9.66 0.13
C HIS A 187 -12.90 -11.10 -0.12
N ARG A 188 -11.98 -12.07 -0.15
CA ARG A 188 -12.33 -13.49 -0.30
C ARG A 188 -13.18 -13.99 0.87
N ILE A 189 -12.86 -13.60 2.10
CA ILE A 189 -13.66 -13.97 3.28
C ILE A 189 -15.07 -13.37 3.19
N VAL A 190 -15.18 -12.07 2.89
CA VAL A 190 -16.49 -11.41 2.78
C VAL A 190 -17.32 -12.05 1.66
N SER A 191 -16.73 -12.29 0.49
CA SER A 191 -17.44 -12.95 -0.62
C SER A 191 -17.91 -14.37 -0.27
N LEU A 192 -17.14 -15.12 0.51
CA LEU A 192 -17.58 -16.44 0.99
C LEU A 192 -18.73 -16.32 2.00
N GLN A 193 -18.69 -15.33 2.90
CA GLN A 193 -19.80 -15.07 3.83
C GLN A 193 -21.07 -14.64 3.10
N GLU A 194 -20.96 -13.79 2.08
CA GLU A 194 -22.10 -13.37 1.25
C GLU A 194 -22.74 -14.56 0.53
N LYS A 195 -21.94 -15.46 -0.05
CA LYS A 195 -22.45 -16.69 -0.68
C LYS A 195 -23.18 -17.59 0.31
N LEU A 196 -22.64 -17.77 1.51
CA LEU A 196 -23.32 -18.54 2.57
C LEU A 196 -24.65 -17.90 2.96
N ILE A 197 -24.71 -16.58 3.08
CA ILE A 197 -25.95 -15.87 3.36
C ILE A 197 -26.95 -16.03 2.21
N GLU A 198 -26.50 -15.99 0.96
CA GLU A 198 -27.35 -16.18 -0.22
C GLU A 198 -27.90 -17.61 -0.31
N GLU A 199 -27.09 -18.62 -0.01
CA GLU A 199 -27.53 -20.02 0.12
C GLU A 199 -28.58 -20.19 1.22
N LEU A 200 -28.38 -19.58 2.39
CA LEU A 200 -29.32 -19.66 3.51
C LEU A 200 -30.60 -18.85 3.29
N LYS A 201 -30.60 -17.86 2.38
CA LYS A 201 -31.79 -17.11 1.99
C LYS A 201 -32.69 -17.89 1.02
N GLN A 202 -32.23 -19.01 0.48
CA GLN A 202 -33.05 -19.81 -0.42
C GLN A 202 -34.30 -20.30 0.30
N PRO A 203 -35.47 -20.23 -0.35
CA PRO A 203 -36.70 -20.68 0.26
C PRO A 203 -36.65 -22.20 0.47
N TRP A 204 -37.07 -22.66 1.64
CA TRP A 204 -37.21 -24.09 1.91
C TRP A 204 -38.65 -24.57 1.74
N THR A 205 -38.81 -25.86 1.51
CA THR A 205 -40.13 -26.49 1.43
C THR A 205 -40.85 -26.37 2.77
N CYS A 206 -42.11 -25.96 2.74
CA CYS A 206 -42.90 -25.81 3.96
C CYS A 206 -43.06 -27.19 4.63
N PRO A 207 -42.60 -27.38 5.89
CA PRO A 207 -42.65 -28.69 6.54
C PRO A 207 -44.08 -29.14 6.85
N THR A 208 -45.04 -28.22 6.89
CA THR A 208 -46.44 -28.52 7.22
C THR A 208 -47.24 -29.07 6.05
N CYS A 209 -46.96 -28.62 4.82
CA CYS A 209 -47.64 -29.06 3.60
C CYS A 209 -46.72 -29.81 2.62
N SER A 210 -45.46 -30.01 3.00
CA SER A 210 -44.43 -30.68 2.20
C SER A 210 -44.26 -30.09 0.80
N GLY A 211 -44.36 -28.76 0.66
CA GLY A 211 -44.22 -28.10 -0.64
C GLY A 211 -45.51 -27.95 -1.45
N SER A 212 -46.62 -28.62 -1.06
CA SER A 212 -47.86 -28.59 -1.86
C SER A 212 -48.57 -27.24 -1.86
N GLY A 213 -48.38 -26.42 -0.83
CA GLY A 213 -49.15 -25.19 -0.60
C GLY A 213 -50.59 -25.44 -0.11
N LEU A 214 -51.09 -26.67 -0.23
CA LEU A 214 -52.44 -27.04 0.19
C LEU A 214 -52.47 -27.52 1.64
N CYS A 215 -53.63 -27.41 2.29
CA CYS A 215 -53.81 -27.92 3.63
C CYS A 215 -53.79 -29.45 3.62
N ASN A 216 -52.86 -30.07 4.35
CA ASN A 216 -52.74 -31.54 4.41
C ASN A 216 -53.98 -32.25 5.00
N ARG A 217 -54.84 -31.55 5.74
CA ARG A 217 -56.05 -32.15 6.34
C ARG A 217 -57.22 -32.26 5.37
N CYS A 218 -57.55 -31.18 4.67
CA CYS A 218 -58.65 -31.15 3.69
C CYS A 218 -58.19 -31.26 2.23
N LYS A 219 -56.88 -31.43 1.99
CA LYS A 219 -56.25 -31.51 0.68
C LYS A 219 -56.61 -30.37 -0.29
N GLY A 220 -56.80 -29.16 0.25
CA GLY A 220 -57.14 -27.98 -0.57
C GLY A 220 -58.63 -27.65 -0.61
N GLU A 221 -59.52 -28.53 -0.14
CA GLU A 221 -60.96 -28.32 -0.25
C GLU A 221 -61.50 -27.24 0.69
N GLY A 222 -60.75 -26.89 1.75
CA GLY A 222 -61.22 -25.95 2.78
C GLY A 222 -62.31 -26.53 3.70
N THR A 223 -62.84 -27.69 3.35
CA THR A 223 -63.91 -28.39 4.06
C THR A 223 -63.52 -29.80 4.47
N LEU A 224 -64.24 -30.35 5.44
CA LEU A 224 -64.17 -31.76 5.82
C LEU A 224 -65.59 -32.33 5.86
N SER A 225 -65.78 -33.47 5.21
CA SER A 225 -67.04 -34.21 5.26
C SER A 225 -67.04 -35.15 6.46
N VAL A 226 -68.11 -35.12 7.25
CA VAL A 226 -68.34 -36.10 8.33
C VAL A 226 -69.70 -36.72 8.17
N THR A 227 -69.72 -38.03 8.41
CA THR A 227 -70.95 -38.82 8.40
C THR A 227 -71.30 -39.14 9.85
N TYR A 228 -72.42 -38.60 10.33
CA TYR A 228 -72.98 -38.96 11.62
C TYR A 228 -73.86 -40.20 11.43
N LEU A 229 -73.40 -41.30 12.03
CA LEU A 229 -74.13 -42.56 12.05
C LEU A 229 -75.18 -42.53 13.15
N SER A 230 -76.33 -43.14 12.87
CA SER A 230 -77.31 -43.41 13.93
C SER A 230 -76.88 -44.61 14.75
N SER A 231 -76.99 -44.50 16.07
CA SER A 231 -76.81 -45.63 17.00
C SER A 231 -77.93 -46.67 16.88
N ASN A 232 -79.10 -46.29 16.38
CA ASN A 232 -80.22 -47.20 16.20
C ASN A 232 -81.01 -46.89 14.91
N VAL A 233 -81.16 -47.88 14.04
CA VAL A 233 -81.88 -47.78 12.77
C VAL A 233 -83.39 -47.67 12.99
N GLN A 234 -83.90 -48.18 14.11
CA GLN A 234 -85.34 -48.25 14.43
C GLN A 234 -85.83 -47.14 15.36
N ALA A 235 -84.94 -46.45 16.07
CA ALA A 235 -85.34 -45.39 16.99
C ALA A 235 -85.77 -44.15 16.21
N ARG A 236 -87.08 -43.84 16.24
CA ARG A 236 -87.73 -42.62 15.73
C ARG A 236 -87.40 -41.36 16.55
N ASN A 237 -86.29 -41.35 17.29
CA ASN A 237 -85.85 -40.14 17.99
C ASN A 237 -85.44 -39.11 16.94
N ALA A 238 -86.32 -38.14 16.71
CA ALA A 238 -86.24 -37.12 15.67
C ALA A 238 -85.22 -36.01 15.97
N ASP A 239 -84.73 -35.93 17.21
CA ASP A 239 -83.97 -34.75 17.67
C ASP A 239 -82.47 -34.81 17.39
N ALA A 240 -81.91 -35.97 17.02
CA ALA A 240 -80.50 -36.10 16.70
C ALA A 240 -80.27 -35.99 15.18
N PHE A 241 -79.37 -35.09 14.75
CA PHE A 241 -78.96 -34.99 13.35
C PHE A 241 -78.32 -36.30 12.88
N ARG A 242 -78.78 -36.80 11.74
CA ARG A 242 -78.28 -38.02 11.09
C ARG A 242 -77.99 -37.70 9.63
N GLY A 243 -76.86 -38.17 9.13
CA GLY A 243 -76.49 -37.98 7.73
C GLY A 243 -75.09 -37.42 7.55
N ARG A 244 -74.83 -36.91 6.35
CA ARG A 244 -73.55 -36.28 5.98
C ARG A 244 -73.66 -34.78 6.17
N CYS A 245 -72.71 -34.19 6.89
CA CYS A 245 -72.52 -32.75 6.95
C CYS A 245 -71.12 -32.40 6.45
N VAL A 246 -70.92 -31.12 6.20
CA VAL A 246 -69.63 -30.55 5.82
C VAL A 246 -69.32 -29.40 6.78
N TYR A 247 -68.10 -29.35 7.31
CA TYR A 247 -67.65 -28.25 8.16
C TYR A 247 -66.34 -27.65 7.64
N GLY A 248 -66.06 -26.42 8.06
CA GLY A 248 -64.82 -25.72 7.76
C GLY A 248 -63.61 -26.43 8.36
N CYS A 249 -62.55 -26.60 7.56
CA CYS A 249 -61.33 -27.21 8.05
C CYS A 249 -60.55 -26.24 8.97
N HIS A 250 -60.57 -26.50 10.27
CA HIS A 250 -59.88 -25.70 11.29
C HIS A 250 -58.38 -25.53 11.05
N ALA A 251 -57.71 -26.50 10.41
CA ALA A 251 -56.28 -26.38 10.12
C ALA A 251 -55.95 -25.32 9.04
N CYS A 252 -56.94 -24.87 8.27
CA CYS A 252 -56.79 -23.80 7.27
C CYS A 252 -57.69 -22.59 7.53
N GLY A 253 -58.12 -22.41 8.78
CA GLY A 253 -58.88 -21.25 9.25
C GLY A 253 -60.40 -21.39 9.16
N GLY A 254 -60.93 -22.57 8.83
CA GLY A 254 -62.37 -22.83 8.87
C GLY A 254 -62.88 -22.96 10.31
N ILE A 255 -64.13 -22.58 10.55
CA ILE A 255 -64.73 -22.66 11.88
C ILE A 255 -65.52 -23.97 12.03
N ARG A 256 -65.46 -24.58 13.22
CA ARG A 256 -66.21 -25.79 13.57
C ARG A 256 -67.05 -25.50 14.82
N ASP A 257 -68.15 -24.79 14.62
CA ASP A 257 -69.02 -24.35 15.71
C ASP A 257 -70.21 -25.30 15.95
N GLY A 258 -70.37 -26.33 15.11
CA GLY A 258 -71.47 -27.29 15.23
C GLY A 258 -72.82 -26.73 14.78
N ARG A 259 -72.88 -25.46 14.35
CA ARG A 259 -74.06 -24.87 13.67
C ARG A 259 -74.19 -25.36 12.24
N ASP A 260 -73.13 -25.96 11.71
CA ASP A 260 -72.99 -26.63 10.41
C ASP A 260 -73.97 -27.82 10.23
N VAL A 261 -74.67 -28.22 11.29
CA VAL A 261 -75.81 -29.15 11.27
C VAL A 261 -76.95 -28.64 10.37
N TYR A 262 -77.07 -27.32 10.16
CA TYR A 262 -78.14 -26.70 9.36
C TYR A 262 -77.83 -26.56 7.86
N GLY A 263 -76.72 -27.11 7.37
CA GLY A 263 -76.43 -27.20 5.94
C GLY A 263 -75.23 -26.39 5.46
N HIS A 264 -74.87 -26.61 4.20
CA HIS A 264 -73.61 -26.19 3.59
C HIS A 264 -73.40 -24.66 3.52
N GLU A 265 -74.49 -23.89 3.59
CA GLU A 265 -74.50 -22.42 3.41
C GLU A 265 -74.03 -21.65 4.65
N THR A 266 -74.10 -22.28 5.83
CA THR A 266 -73.74 -21.61 7.11
C THR A 266 -72.33 -21.94 7.58
N ALA A 267 -71.65 -22.89 6.95
CA ALA A 267 -70.30 -23.28 7.32
C ALA A 267 -69.29 -22.26 6.80
N GLU A 268 -68.53 -21.63 7.69
CA GLU A 268 -67.39 -20.80 7.30
C GLU A 268 -66.26 -21.69 6.77
N LEU A 269 -66.16 -21.73 5.43
CA LEU A 269 -65.18 -22.53 4.73
C LEU A 269 -63.76 -22.08 5.09
N GLY A 270 -62.87 -23.03 5.34
CA GLY A 270 -61.46 -22.73 5.45
C GLY A 270 -60.87 -22.37 4.09
N SER A 271 -59.72 -21.71 4.08
CA SER A 271 -59.06 -21.30 2.84
C SER A 271 -58.61 -22.46 1.93
N GLY A 272 -58.49 -23.67 2.47
CA GLY A 272 -57.87 -24.82 1.80
C GLY A 272 -56.35 -24.70 1.64
N LEU A 273 -55.78 -23.53 1.87
CA LEU A 273 -54.35 -23.25 1.77
C LEU A 273 -53.63 -23.55 3.09
N CYS A 274 -52.34 -23.86 3.00
CA CYS A 274 -51.51 -24.03 4.19
C CYS A 274 -51.29 -22.68 4.87
N LEU A 275 -51.73 -22.53 6.13
CA LEU A 275 -51.59 -21.28 6.90
C LEU A 275 -50.13 -20.87 7.15
N LYS A 276 -49.21 -21.84 7.21
CA LYS A 276 -47.80 -21.57 7.52
C LYS A 276 -47.05 -20.90 6.37
N CYS A 277 -47.33 -21.30 5.13
CA CYS A 277 -46.72 -20.70 3.93
C CYS A 277 -47.71 -19.87 3.10
N ALA A 278 -48.93 -19.66 3.61
CA ALA A 278 -50.02 -18.96 2.93
C ALA A 278 -50.27 -19.45 1.49
N GLY A 279 -50.21 -20.77 1.26
CA GLY A 279 -50.43 -21.35 -0.07
C GLY A 279 -49.21 -21.44 -0.98
N GLN A 280 -48.07 -20.82 -0.65
CA GLN A 280 -46.89 -20.78 -1.52
C GLN A 280 -46.15 -22.12 -1.62
N GLY A 281 -46.37 -23.03 -0.67
CA GLY A 281 -45.62 -24.29 -0.56
C GLY A 281 -44.19 -24.13 -0.06
N GLN A 282 -43.61 -22.93 -0.16
CA GLN A 282 -42.28 -22.60 0.31
C GLN A 282 -42.33 -21.51 1.39
N ILE A 283 -41.32 -21.49 2.26
CA ILE A 283 -41.16 -20.47 3.30
C ILE A 283 -39.84 -19.75 3.04
N TRP A 284 -39.91 -18.43 2.98
CA TRP A 284 -38.73 -17.57 2.90
C TRP A 284 -38.21 -17.33 4.32
N PRO A 285 -36.97 -17.73 4.63
CA PRO A 285 -36.41 -17.48 5.94
C PRO A 285 -36.25 -15.99 6.17
N SER A 286 -36.62 -15.55 7.37
CA SER A 286 -36.41 -14.17 7.78
C SER A 286 -34.91 -13.90 7.99
N LEU A 287 -34.49 -12.64 7.85
CA LEU A 287 -33.09 -12.26 8.07
C LEU A 287 -32.57 -12.70 9.46
N ARG A 288 -33.45 -12.68 10.47
CA ARG A 288 -33.12 -13.12 11.83
C ARG A 288 -32.83 -14.63 11.90
N GLU A 289 -33.61 -15.45 11.20
CA GLU A 289 -33.40 -16.91 11.14
C GLU A 289 -32.11 -17.23 10.39
N VAL A 290 -31.82 -16.54 9.28
CA VAL A 290 -30.57 -16.70 8.53
C VAL A 290 -29.35 -16.38 9.42
N LEU A 291 -29.40 -15.29 10.18
CA LEU A 291 -28.31 -14.92 11.10
C LEU A 291 -28.14 -15.93 12.25
N ALA A 292 -29.24 -16.45 12.81
CA ALA A 292 -29.18 -17.48 13.84
C ALA A 292 -28.53 -18.76 13.32
N GLN A 293 -28.91 -19.21 12.12
CA GLN A 293 -28.31 -20.39 11.48
C GLN A 293 -26.81 -20.20 11.18
N MET A 294 -26.41 -19.00 10.76
CA MET A 294 -24.99 -18.64 10.58
C MET A 294 -24.21 -18.74 11.91
N GLU A 295 -24.78 -18.25 13.01
CA GLU A 295 -24.15 -18.31 14.33
C GLU A 295 -24.03 -19.77 14.83
N GLU A 296 -25.05 -20.59 14.62
CA GLU A 296 -25.02 -22.02 14.95
C GLU A 296 -23.95 -22.78 14.16
N ARG A 297 -23.84 -22.54 12.84
CA ARG A 297 -22.77 -23.11 12.01
C ARG A 297 -21.39 -22.68 12.48
N LYS A 298 -21.21 -21.38 12.78
CA LYS A 298 -19.95 -20.86 13.32
C LYS A 298 -19.58 -21.50 14.66
N LYS A 299 -20.56 -21.70 15.55
CA LYS A 299 -20.36 -22.42 16.82
C LYS A 299 -19.96 -23.88 16.58
N ALA A 300 -20.60 -24.55 15.62
CA ALA A 300 -20.26 -25.92 15.24
C ALA A 300 -18.82 -26.03 14.70
N ASP A 301 -18.42 -25.14 13.79
CA ASP A 301 -17.06 -25.11 13.22
C ASP A 301 -16.01 -24.86 14.32
N MET A 302 -16.26 -23.90 15.22
CA MET A 302 -15.37 -23.63 16.35
C MET A 302 -15.26 -24.81 17.33
N SER A 303 -16.33 -25.59 17.50
CA SER A 303 -16.31 -26.78 18.37
C SER A 303 -15.61 -27.98 17.73
N ALA A 304 -15.55 -28.04 16.39
CA ALA A 304 -14.87 -29.12 15.67
C ALA A 304 -13.34 -29.01 15.73
N ASP A 305 -12.82 -27.78 15.85
CA ASP A 305 -11.38 -27.51 15.95
C ASP A 305 -10.83 -27.68 17.37
N GLU A 306 -11.65 -28.00 18.38
CA GLU A 306 -11.16 -28.29 19.73
C GLU A 306 -10.38 -29.62 19.69
N PRO A 307 -9.03 -29.59 19.80
CA PRO A 307 -8.23 -30.78 19.62
C PRO A 307 -8.59 -31.77 20.73
N LEU A 308 -9.08 -32.95 20.34
CA LEU A 308 -9.35 -34.05 21.25
C LEU A 308 -8.12 -34.26 22.14
N SER A 309 -8.23 -33.86 23.41
CA SER A 309 -7.13 -33.93 24.36
C SER A 309 -6.63 -35.38 24.39
N PRO A 310 -5.33 -35.62 24.14
CA PRO A 310 -4.79 -36.97 24.21
C PRO A 310 -4.97 -37.51 25.63
N ARG A 311 -5.59 -38.69 25.73
CA ARG A 311 -5.76 -39.46 26.97
C ARG A 311 -4.51 -40.27 27.27
#